data_AF-A3DN45-F1
#
_entry.id   AF-A3DN45-F1
#
_cell.length_a   1.000
_cell.length_b   1.000
_cell.length_c   1.000
_cell.angle_alpha   90.00
_cell.angle_beta   90.00
_cell.angle_gamma   90.00
#
_symmetry.space_group_name_H-M   'P 1'
#
loop_
_entity.id
_entity.type
_entity.pdbx_description
1 polymer ?
#
loop_
_entity_poly.entity_id
_entity_poly.type
_entity_poly.pdbx_seq_one_letter_code
_entity_poly.pdbx_strand_id
1 'polypeptide(L)'
;MNIEDLSKEKIEEIINDYKKGLPVKEIVKKHNIYLALLYEILRKYNIPLRKTEKQKMPTHKRKKKSIIKKIVKMYRRGTSIYKISKQLGLPTSTVYYILKRQGLKK
;
A
#
# COMPACT_ATOMS: atom_id res chain seq x y z
N MET A 1 19.36 2.66 27.32
CA MET A 1 19.47 3.94 26.63
C MET A 1 18.06 4.43 26.40
N ASN A 2 17.68 5.49 27.10
CA ASN A 2 16.38 6.12 27.00
C ASN A 2 16.46 7.30 26.03
N ILE A 3 15.32 7.77 25.53
CA ILE A 3 15.25 8.91 24.60
C ILE A 3 15.84 10.19 25.23
N GLU A 4 15.77 10.30 26.55
CA GLU A 4 16.25 11.42 27.35
C GLU A 4 17.78 11.50 27.38
N ASP A 5 18.48 10.40 27.07
CA ASP A 5 19.93 10.34 26.99
C ASP A 5 20.47 10.84 25.63
N LEU A 6 19.60 11.12 24.64
CA LEU A 6 19.99 11.57 23.32
C LEU A 6 19.95 13.09 23.20
N SER A 7 21.01 13.67 22.62
CA SER A 7 21.01 15.08 22.24
C SER A 7 19.94 15.36 21.18
N LYS A 8 19.39 16.58 21.18
CA LYS A 8 18.40 17.02 20.19
C LYS A 8 18.93 16.90 18.76
N GLU A 9 20.20 17.24 18.55
CA GLU A 9 20.90 17.12 17.26
C GLU A 9 20.89 15.67 16.73
N LYS A 10 21.16 14.70 17.61
CA LYS A 10 21.16 13.29 17.22
C LYS A 10 19.77 12.79 16.85
N ILE A 11 18.74 13.26 17.55
CA ILE A 11 17.34 12.96 17.22
C ILE A 11 16.98 13.51 15.84
N GLU A 12 17.38 14.75 15.53
CA GLU A 12 17.14 15.37 14.21
C GLU A 12 17.84 14.61 13.09
N GLU A 13 19.08 14.17 13.27
CA GLU A 13 19.79 13.34 12.30
C GLU A 13 19.09 12.01 12.05
N ILE A 14 18.65 11.32 13.10
CA ILE A 14 17.91 10.04 13.00
C ILE A 14 16.61 10.25 12.19
N ILE A 15 15.89 11.33 12.48
CA ILE A 15 14.65 11.68 11.76
C ILE A 15 14.95 12.00 10.30
N ASN A 16 16.01 12.74 10.01
CA ASN A 16 16.42 13.10 8.67
C ASN A 16 16.79 11.86 7.84
N ASP A 17 17.58 10.95 8.39
CA ASP A 17 17.93 9.68 7.75
C ASP A 17 16.68 8.82 7.47
N TYR A 18 15.73 8.81 8.41
CA TYR A 18 14.45 8.12 8.21
C TYR A 18 13.61 8.75 7.08
N LYS A 19 13.54 10.09 7.01
CA LYS A 19 12.81 10.83 5.97
C LYS A 19 13.44 10.68 4.59
N LYS A 20 14.78 10.61 4.51
CA LYS A 20 15.54 10.32 3.28
C LYS A 20 15.27 8.93 2.71
N GLY A 21 14.64 8.05 3.48
CA GLY A 21 14.23 6.73 3.02
C GLY A 21 15.24 5.62 3.35
N LEU A 22 16.27 5.87 4.17
CA LEU A 22 17.20 4.83 4.58
C LEU A 22 16.48 3.66 5.26
N PRO A 23 16.91 2.41 5.06
CA PRO A 23 16.36 1.27 5.78
C PRO A 23 16.49 1.43 7.29
N VAL A 24 15.41 1.12 8.01
CA VAL A 24 15.35 1.20 9.49
C VAL A 24 16.53 0.45 10.13
N LYS A 25 16.92 -0.71 9.59
CA LYS A 25 18.07 -1.49 10.06
C LYS A 25 19.41 -0.75 9.94
N GLU A 26 19.57 0.05 8.90
CA GLU A 26 20.79 0.83 8.69
C GLU A 26 20.85 2.03 9.62
N ILE A 27 19.71 2.70 9.85
CA ILE A 27 19.61 3.83 10.78
C ILE A 27 19.97 3.38 12.22
N VAL A 28 19.41 2.25 12.65
CA VAL A 28 19.67 1.63 13.96
C VAL A 28 21.16 1.34 14.13
N LYS A 29 21.81 0.76 13.11
CA LYS A 29 23.25 0.48 13.13
C LYS A 29 24.09 1.76 13.12
N LYS A 30 23.78 2.70 12.21
CA LYS A 30 24.51 3.96 12.02
C LYS A 30 24.53 4.81 13.29
N HIS A 31 23.40 4.88 13.99
CA HIS A 31 23.25 5.70 15.19
C HIS A 31 23.51 4.94 16.50
N ASN A 32 23.77 3.62 16.41
CA ASN A 32 23.94 2.70 17.53
C ASN A 32 22.78 2.77 18.55
N ILE A 33 21.55 2.74 18.03
CA ILE A 33 20.31 2.81 18.83
C ILE A 33 19.51 1.52 18.72
N TYR A 34 18.58 1.30 19.65
CA TYR A 34 17.65 0.18 19.57
C TYR A 34 16.49 0.47 18.61
N LEU A 35 15.95 -0.59 18.01
CA LEU A 35 14.79 -0.49 17.11
C LEU A 35 13.57 0.14 17.80
N ALA A 36 13.32 -0.24 19.06
CA ALA A 36 12.24 0.30 19.87
C ALA A 36 12.38 1.82 20.04
N LEU A 37 13.61 2.28 20.33
CA LEU A 37 13.94 3.69 20.52
C LEU A 37 13.68 4.50 19.25
N LEU A 38 14.08 3.99 18.09
CA LEU A 38 13.79 4.62 16.81
C LEU A 38 12.27 4.81 16.59
N TYR A 39 11.45 3.79 16.85
CA TYR A 39 10.00 3.92 16.72
C TYR A 39 9.37 4.86 17.74
N GLU A 40 9.92 4.93 18.95
CA GLU A 40 9.50 5.88 19.98
C GLU A 40 9.81 7.32 19.57
N ILE A 41 11.00 7.58 19.00
CA ILE A 41 11.36 8.89 18.43
C ILE A 41 10.35 9.28 17.35
N LEU A 42 10.07 8.37 16.40
CA LEU A 42 9.12 8.64 15.32
C LEU A 42 7.71 8.96 15.87
N ARG A 43 7.26 8.27 16.91
CA ARG A 43 5.97 8.55 17.57
C ARG A 43 5.97 9.90 18.28
N LYS A 44 7.01 10.19 19.07
CA LYS A 44 7.15 11.45 19.83
C LYS A 44 7.13 12.68 18.92
N TYR A 45 7.71 12.57 17.73
CA TYR A 45 7.77 13.63 16.72
C TYR A 45 6.65 13.54 15.66
N ASN A 46 5.61 12.71 15.88
CA ASN A 46 4.47 12.55 14.97
C ASN A 46 4.84 12.20 13.52
N ILE A 47 5.92 11.44 13.32
CA ILE A 47 6.36 11.01 11.99
C ILE A 47 5.65 9.71 11.61
N PRO A 48 4.93 9.67 10.47
CA PRO A 48 4.20 8.49 10.07
C PRO A 48 5.14 7.32 9.73
N LEU A 49 4.73 6.12 10.13
CA LEU A 49 5.45 4.90 9.79
C LEU A 49 5.34 4.62 8.28
N ARG A 50 6.49 4.30 7.67
CA ARG A 50 6.56 3.92 6.26
C ARG A 50 5.80 2.61 6.08
N LYS A 51 4.81 2.61 5.19
CA LYS A 51 4.10 1.39 4.79
C LYS A 51 5.10 0.46 4.11
N THR A 52 5.13 -0.80 4.56
CA THR A 52 5.91 -1.83 3.88
C THR A 52 5.35 -2.07 2.48
N GLU A 53 6.15 -2.63 1.56
CA GLU A 53 5.66 -2.97 0.22
C GLU A 53 4.43 -3.88 0.27
N LYS A 54 4.43 -4.86 1.19
CA LYS A 54 3.28 -5.72 1.48
C LYS A 54 2.03 -4.94 1.90
N GLN A 55 2.18 -3.83 2.64
CA GLN A 55 1.07 -2.95 3.02
C GLN A 55 0.63 -2.01 1.88
N LYS A 56 1.51 -1.72 0.92
CA LYS A 56 1.19 -0.97 -0.31
C LYS A 56 0.45 -1.85 -1.32
N MET A 57 0.67 -3.16 -1.31
CA MET A 57 -0.01 -4.10 -2.20
C MET A 57 -1.54 -4.03 -2.02
N PRO A 58 -2.31 -4.02 -3.12
CA PRO A 58 -3.76 -4.07 -3.01
C PRO A 58 -4.17 -5.40 -2.37
N THR A 59 -4.98 -5.32 -1.32
CA THR A 59 -5.62 -6.51 -0.76
C THR A 59 -6.48 -7.20 -1.82
N HIS A 60 -6.73 -8.52 -1.69
CA HIS A 60 -7.60 -9.26 -2.61
C HIS A 60 -8.97 -8.59 -2.81
N LYS A 61 -9.54 -8.02 -1.74
CA LYS A 61 -10.78 -7.24 -1.78
C LYS A 61 -10.67 -5.99 -2.67
N ARG A 62 -9.58 -5.22 -2.55
CA ARG A 62 -9.32 -4.04 -3.39
C ARG A 62 -9.06 -4.43 -4.85
N LYS A 63 -8.30 -5.50 -5.09
CA LYS A 63 -8.05 -6.03 -6.45
C LYS A 63 -9.36 -6.45 -7.12
N LYS A 64 -10.21 -7.19 -6.40
CA LYS A 64 -11.56 -7.59 -6.87
C LYS A 64 -12.43 -6.39 -7.20
N LYS A 65 -12.50 -5.38 -6.32
CA LYS A 65 -13.26 -4.13 -6.57
C LYS A 65 -12.76 -3.39 -7.82
N SER A 66 -11.44 -3.35 -8.03
CA SER A 66 -10.84 -2.72 -9.22
C SER A 66 -11.21 -3.47 -10.50
N ILE A 67 -11.16 -4.81 -10.49
CA ILE A 67 -11.57 -5.65 -11.62
C ILE A 67 -13.05 -5.42 -11.96
N ILE A 68 -13.94 -5.44 -10.97
CA ILE A 68 -15.38 -5.18 -11.17
C ILE A 68 -15.58 -3.81 -11.81
N LYS A 69 -14.91 -2.76 -11.29
CA LYS A 69 -15.01 -1.40 -11.83
C LYS A 69 -14.55 -1.33 -13.29
N LYS A 70 -13.46 -2.03 -13.66
CA LYS A 70 -12.99 -2.11 -15.05
C LYS A 70 -14.02 -2.79 -15.95
N ILE A 71 -14.55 -3.95 -15.55
CA ILE A 71 -15.58 -4.68 -16.30
C ILE A 71 -16.81 -3.81 -16.54
N VAL A 72 -17.35 -3.19 -15.49
CA VAL A 72 -18.53 -2.31 -15.58
C VAL A 72 -18.25 -1.13 -16.52
N LYS A 73 -17.09 -0.49 -16.41
CA LYS A 73 -16.72 0.65 -17.25
C LYS A 73 -16.62 0.27 -18.72
N MET A 74 -16.00 -0.87 -19.04
CA MET A 74 -15.87 -1.34 -20.42
C MET A 74 -17.22 -1.75 -21.01
N TYR A 75 -18.06 -2.44 -20.22
CA TYR A 75 -19.39 -2.84 -20.66
C TYR A 75 -20.29 -1.62 -20.93
N ARG A 76 -20.28 -0.62 -20.04
CA ARG A 76 -21.02 0.65 -20.24
C ARG A 76 -20.56 1.44 -21.48
N ARG A 77 -19.34 1.21 -21.97
CA ARG A 77 -18.83 1.77 -23.24
C ARG A 77 -19.25 0.96 -24.46
N GLY A 78 -20.12 -0.04 -24.31
CA GLY A 78 -20.56 -0.93 -25.40
C GLY A 78 -19.55 -2.03 -25.76
N THR A 79 -18.50 -2.26 -24.95
CA THR A 79 -17.56 -3.35 -25.24
C THR A 79 -18.23 -4.70 -24.96
N SER A 80 -18.14 -5.64 -25.91
CA SER A 80 -18.73 -6.98 -25.75
C SER A 80 -18.06 -7.79 -24.63
N ILE A 81 -18.81 -8.70 -24.02
CA ILE A 81 -18.31 -9.56 -22.92
C ILE A 81 -17.08 -10.36 -23.35
N TYR A 82 -17.07 -10.88 -24.58
CA TYR A 82 -15.93 -11.61 -25.13
C TYR A 82 -14.68 -10.73 -25.20
N LYS A 83 -14.81 -9.50 -25.70
CA LYS A 83 -13.67 -8.57 -25.80
C LYS A 83 -13.17 -8.12 -24.42
N ILE A 84 -14.06 -7.90 -23.46
CA ILE A 84 -13.69 -7.62 -22.06
C ILE A 84 -12.95 -8.80 -21.44
N SER A 85 -13.44 -10.02 -21.65
CA SER A 85 -12.82 -11.26 -21.18
C SER A 85 -11.39 -11.40 -21.70
N LYS A 86 -11.19 -11.24 -23.02
CA LYS A 86 -9.86 -11.29 -23.65
C LYS A 86 -8.92 -10.18 -23.14
N GLN A 87 -9.40 -8.94 -23.02
CA GLN A 87 -8.57 -7.82 -22.56
C GLN A 87 -8.17 -7.91 -21.08
N LEU A 88 -9.02 -8.50 -20.24
CA LEU A 88 -8.74 -8.63 -18.81
C LEU A 88 -8.16 -10.01 -18.42
N GLY A 89 -8.05 -10.95 -19.37
CA GLY A 89 -7.60 -12.32 -19.11
C GLY A 89 -8.53 -13.08 -18.16
N LEU A 90 -9.84 -12.79 -18.19
CA LEU A 90 -10.83 -13.39 -17.30
C LEU A 90 -11.75 -14.35 -18.05
N PRO A 91 -12.23 -15.44 -17.43
CA PRO A 91 -13.26 -16.28 -18.04
C PRO A 91 -14.52 -15.47 -18.38
N THR A 92 -15.12 -15.75 -19.54
CA THR A 92 -16.36 -15.10 -19.98
C THR A 92 -17.48 -15.28 -18.96
N SER A 93 -17.57 -16.45 -18.32
CA SER A 93 -18.49 -16.75 -17.22
C SER A 93 -18.32 -15.81 -16.02
N THR A 94 -17.07 -15.46 -15.67
CA THR A 94 -16.76 -14.54 -14.58
C THR A 94 -17.20 -13.11 -14.91
N VAL A 95 -16.94 -12.66 -16.15
CA VAL A 95 -17.38 -11.33 -16.62
C VAL A 95 -18.91 -11.27 -16.62
N TYR A 96 -19.58 -12.30 -17.14
CA TYR A 96 -21.04 -12.39 -17.14
C TYR A 96 -21.62 -12.36 -15.72
N TYR A 97 -21.10 -13.19 -14.81
CA TYR A 97 -21.54 -13.24 -13.41
C TYR A 97 -21.38 -11.88 -12.71
N ILE A 98 -20.25 -11.20 -12.93
CA ILE A 98 -20.01 -9.86 -12.37
C ILE A 98 -21.04 -8.87 -12.91
N LEU A 99 -21.30 -8.84 -14.22
CA LEU A 99 -22.29 -7.94 -14.81
C LEU A 99 -23.71 -8.22 -14.31
N LYS A 100 -24.08 -9.51 -14.14
CA LYS A 100 -25.35 -9.94 -13.56
C LYS A 100 -25.50 -9.44 -12.12
N ARG A 101 -24.47 -9.61 -11.30
CA ARG A 101 -24.45 -9.09 -9.91
C ARG A 101 -24.46 -7.57 -9.81
N GLN A 102 -24.10 -6.86 -10.87
CA GLN A 102 -24.17 -5.40 -10.94
C GLN A 102 -25.50 -4.92 -11.56
N GLY A 103 -26.41 -5.82 -11.91
CA GLY A 103 -27.71 -5.48 -12.53
C GLY A 103 -27.60 -4.97 -13.98
N LEU A 104 -26.45 -5.14 -14.63
CA LEU A 104 -26.19 -4.63 -15.99
C LEU A 104 -26.56 -5.62 -17.09
N LYS A 105 -26.80 -6.89 -16.72
CA LYS A 105 -27.20 -7.96 -17.62
C LYS A 105 -28.10 -8.95 -16.88
N LYS A 106 -29.14 -9.46 -17.54
CA LYS A 106 -30.05 -10.47 -17.00
C LYS A 106 -29.46 -11.88 -17.16
#